data_AF-A0A2B4SHA1-F1
#
_entry.id   AF-A0A2B4SHA1-F1
#
_cell.length_a   1.000
_cell.length_b   1.000
_cell.length_c   1.000
_cell.angle_alpha   90.00
_cell.angle_beta   90.00
_cell.angle_gamma   90.00
#
_symmetry.space_group_name_H-M   'P 1'
#
loop_
_entity.id
_entity.type
_entity.pdbx_description
1 polymer ?
#
loop_
_entity_poly.entity_id
_entity_poly.type
_entity_poly.pdbx_seq_one_letter_code
_entity_poly.pdbx_strand_id
1 'polypeptide(L)'
;MASPDVNSYEEDLKHLKAEVDAGADLIITQMFFEVKTFLKFVDDCQRNRINVPIIPALFPIQVFNKFYYITHSAHGQDENFNSLRQLKRLSRVEIPQWLLDKLAPIKEDTTAVMNYGIKYSTEMCKQLFGSGHVHGVHFYTLNRETSITEILEKIGMSYKEDELDSASMRRLPWMPGPAQARRGQMELVRPIFWTSRPRSYMIRTSNWDEFPNGRWGDSSAASFGELRDYHLVLLGTNESKEELLNMWGRELNSPEDVFEVFVCYLTGKENRHGYKVKEIPWNQDELASETLPFVDKLAHVNKHGVLTINSQPNVNGAPSTDPVSGWGRPGGYVFQKAYLEFFTSEEIAMCLYEVLQDYPMVNYHIVNFSGKEDVTNANVYSSNAVTWGVFPGSEILQPTVVDPIAFQFWKDEAFALWKHQWGHIYSDKSLSRGIIDTIHDTYYLINLVDNDYVAGNILFDILDIVLKKLGKI
;
A
#
# COMPACT_ATOMS: atom_id res chain seq x y z
N MET A 1 0.51 -19.13 -34.55
CA MET A 1 -0.21 -18.11 -33.75
C MET A 1 -1.60 -17.86 -34.32
N ALA A 2 -2.24 -18.87 -34.91
CA ALA A 2 -3.58 -18.71 -35.47
C ALA A 2 -4.64 -18.99 -34.39
N SER A 3 -5.73 -18.24 -34.41
CA SER A 3 -6.93 -18.52 -33.64
C SER A 3 -7.49 -19.91 -34.03
N PRO A 4 -7.92 -20.73 -33.06
CA PRO A 4 -8.36 -22.08 -33.33
C PRO A 4 -9.78 -22.16 -33.92
N ASP A 5 -10.47 -21.02 -34.03
CA ASP A 5 -11.85 -20.92 -34.51
C ASP A 5 -11.93 -20.32 -35.93
N VAL A 6 -10.78 -20.13 -36.60
CA VAL A 6 -10.68 -19.60 -37.96
C VAL A 6 -10.20 -20.68 -38.93
N ASN A 7 -10.69 -20.66 -40.17
CA ASN A 7 -10.44 -21.72 -41.15
C ASN A 7 -9.02 -21.71 -41.72
N SER A 8 -8.33 -20.55 -41.66
CA SER A 8 -6.94 -20.43 -42.12
C SER A 8 -6.19 -19.29 -41.41
N TYR A 9 -4.87 -19.42 -41.33
CA TYR A 9 -3.99 -18.40 -40.77
C TYR A 9 -4.04 -17.07 -41.56
N GLU A 10 -4.21 -17.12 -42.88
CA GLU A 10 -4.33 -15.92 -43.70
C GLU A 10 -5.63 -15.15 -43.44
N GLU A 11 -6.72 -15.86 -43.17
CA GLU A 11 -8.00 -15.27 -42.77
C GLU A 11 -7.89 -14.62 -41.39
N ASP A 12 -7.21 -15.28 -40.45
CA ASP A 12 -6.97 -14.75 -39.11
C ASP A 12 -6.16 -13.44 -39.14
N LEU A 13 -5.13 -13.35 -39.99
CA LEU A 13 -4.37 -12.11 -40.21
C LEU A 13 -5.24 -10.99 -40.81
N LYS A 14 -6.21 -11.30 -41.67
CA LYS A 14 -7.14 -10.29 -42.21
C LYS A 14 -8.08 -9.76 -41.14
N HIS A 15 -8.56 -10.62 -40.25
CA HIS A 15 -9.37 -10.19 -39.10
C HIS A 15 -8.56 -9.32 -38.15
N LEU A 16 -7.35 -9.74 -37.80
CA LEU A 16 -6.44 -8.95 -36.98
C LEU A 16 -6.17 -7.56 -37.60
N LYS A 17 -5.97 -7.52 -38.92
CA LYS A 17 -5.83 -6.24 -39.63
C LYS A 17 -7.08 -5.37 -39.49
N ALA A 18 -8.27 -5.95 -39.62
CA ALA A 18 -9.53 -5.20 -39.49
C ALA A 18 -9.71 -4.62 -38.08
N GLU A 19 -9.29 -5.34 -37.03
CA GLU A 19 -9.30 -4.83 -35.64
C GLU A 19 -8.34 -3.66 -35.45
N VAL A 20 -7.14 -3.75 -36.03
CA VAL A 20 -6.16 -2.66 -36.00
C VAL A 20 -6.66 -1.45 -36.79
N ASP A 21 -7.19 -1.66 -38.00
CA ASP A 21 -7.75 -0.59 -38.83
C ASP A 21 -8.99 0.06 -38.16
N ALA A 22 -9.70 -0.65 -37.29
CA ALA A 22 -10.80 -0.12 -36.49
C ALA A 22 -10.34 0.74 -35.29
N GLY A 23 -9.04 0.74 -34.97
CA GLY A 23 -8.44 1.64 -33.97
C GLY A 23 -7.70 0.96 -32.81
N ALA A 24 -7.30 -0.31 -32.92
CA ALA A 24 -6.47 -0.93 -31.89
C ALA A 24 -5.02 -0.39 -31.94
N ASP A 25 -4.47 0.02 -30.78
CA ASP A 25 -3.14 0.64 -30.69
C ASP A 25 -1.99 -0.35 -30.46
N LEU A 26 -2.28 -1.59 -30.03
CA LEU A 26 -1.28 -2.60 -29.68
C LEU A 26 -1.84 -4.01 -29.81
N ILE A 27 -0.95 -4.98 -30.02
CA ILE A 27 -1.27 -6.41 -30.04
C ILE A 27 -0.51 -7.10 -28.91
N ILE A 28 -1.21 -7.89 -28.08
CA ILE A 28 -0.57 -8.85 -27.15
C ILE A 28 -0.82 -10.24 -27.70
N THR A 29 0.26 -11.01 -27.93
CA THR A 29 0.11 -12.35 -28.51
C THR A 29 -0.44 -13.35 -27.51
N GLN A 30 -0.93 -14.49 -27.99
CA GLN A 30 -1.03 -15.69 -27.16
C GLN A 30 0.38 -16.22 -26.82
N MET A 31 0.48 -17.10 -25.81
CA MET A 31 1.71 -17.78 -25.44
C MET A 31 2.30 -18.63 -26.57
N PHE A 32 3.62 -18.79 -26.58
CA PHE A 32 4.36 -19.61 -27.54
C PHE A 32 5.63 -20.18 -26.90
N PHE A 33 6.22 -21.22 -27.52
CA PHE A 33 7.40 -21.94 -27.00
C PHE A 33 8.65 -21.81 -27.88
N GLU A 34 8.55 -21.13 -29.02
CA GLU A 34 9.71 -20.94 -29.90
C GLU A 34 9.73 -19.50 -30.43
N VAL A 35 10.85 -18.81 -30.23
CA VAL A 35 11.02 -17.40 -30.63
C VAL A 35 10.83 -17.23 -32.14
N LYS A 36 11.30 -18.19 -32.95
CA LYS A 36 11.09 -18.20 -34.41
C LYS A 36 9.62 -18.11 -34.82
N THR A 37 8.71 -18.68 -34.01
CA THR A 37 7.27 -18.65 -34.29
C THR A 37 6.70 -17.25 -34.12
N PHE A 38 7.16 -16.52 -33.10
CA PHE A 38 6.81 -15.12 -32.89
C PHE A 38 7.40 -14.23 -33.99
N LEU A 39 8.69 -14.39 -34.31
CA LEU A 39 9.34 -13.56 -35.34
C LEU A 39 8.69 -13.74 -36.72
N LYS A 40 8.33 -14.97 -37.08
CA LYS A 40 7.55 -15.23 -38.31
C LYS A 40 6.21 -14.47 -38.30
N PHE A 41 5.50 -14.47 -37.17
CA PHE A 41 4.23 -13.75 -37.04
C PHE A 41 4.41 -12.24 -37.18
N VAL A 42 5.48 -11.67 -36.62
CA VAL A 42 5.83 -10.26 -36.80
C VAL A 42 6.07 -9.94 -38.29
N ASP A 43 6.85 -10.76 -38.99
CA ASP A 43 7.10 -10.60 -40.43
C ASP A 43 5.80 -10.65 -41.25
N ASP A 44 4.91 -11.60 -40.92
CA ASP A 44 3.63 -11.74 -41.61
C ASP A 44 2.70 -10.56 -41.34
N CYS A 45 2.68 -10.02 -40.11
CA CYS A 45 1.95 -8.81 -39.75
C CYS A 45 2.44 -7.60 -40.54
N GLN A 46 3.77 -7.40 -40.61
CA GLN A 46 4.37 -6.32 -41.38
C GLN A 46 4.04 -6.41 -42.87
N ARG A 47 4.10 -7.61 -43.47
CA ARG A 47 3.70 -7.84 -44.87
C ARG A 47 2.23 -7.48 -45.13
N ASN A 48 1.38 -7.63 -44.13
CA ASN A 48 -0.05 -7.26 -44.19
C ASN A 48 -0.32 -5.81 -43.73
N ARG A 49 0.72 -4.98 -43.54
CA ARG A 49 0.60 -3.58 -43.10
C ARG A 49 -0.06 -3.42 -41.73
N ILE A 50 0.20 -4.37 -40.83
CA ILE A 50 -0.14 -4.27 -39.41
C ILE A 50 1.10 -3.71 -38.71
N ASN A 51 1.07 -2.41 -38.40
CA ASN A 51 2.25 -1.66 -37.95
C ASN A 51 2.22 -1.24 -36.47
N VAL A 52 1.20 -1.67 -35.73
CA VAL A 52 1.12 -1.42 -34.29
C VAL A 52 2.14 -2.28 -33.53
N PRO A 53 2.61 -1.84 -32.34
CA PRO A 53 3.51 -2.64 -31.51
C PRO A 53 2.91 -4.01 -31.17
N ILE A 54 3.72 -5.07 -31.33
CA ILE A 54 3.36 -6.46 -31.01
C ILE A 54 4.16 -6.90 -29.79
N ILE A 55 3.47 -7.17 -28.69
CA ILE A 55 4.05 -7.59 -27.42
C ILE A 55 3.94 -9.11 -27.29
N PRO A 56 5.07 -9.86 -27.25
CA PRO A 56 5.05 -11.29 -27.00
C PRO A 56 4.56 -11.60 -25.59
N ALA A 57 3.59 -12.50 -25.48
CA ALA A 57 3.19 -13.06 -24.19
C ALA A 57 3.95 -14.36 -23.89
N LEU A 58 4.63 -14.42 -22.74
CA LEU A 58 5.37 -15.59 -22.28
C LEU A 58 4.68 -16.23 -21.09
N PHE A 59 4.75 -17.56 -21.04
CA PHE A 59 4.26 -18.37 -19.94
C PHE A 59 5.45 -19.03 -19.21
N PRO A 60 5.89 -18.50 -18.07
CA PRO A 60 6.96 -19.12 -17.28
C PRO A 60 6.50 -20.45 -16.68
N ILE A 61 7.28 -21.50 -16.92
CA ILE A 61 6.98 -22.84 -16.43
C ILE A 61 7.35 -22.94 -14.94
N GLN A 62 6.35 -23.04 -14.06
CA GLN A 62 6.58 -23.09 -12.61
C GLN A 62 6.29 -24.47 -12.02
N VAL A 63 5.26 -25.16 -12.50
CA VAL A 63 4.83 -26.47 -12.01
C VAL A 63 4.39 -27.32 -13.19
N PHE A 64 4.94 -28.54 -13.30
CA PHE A 64 4.74 -29.40 -14.47
C PHE A 64 3.26 -29.71 -14.69
N ASN A 65 2.51 -30.11 -13.65
CA ASN A 65 1.10 -30.47 -13.80
C ASN A 65 0.23 -29.29 -14.26
N LYS A 66 0.48 -28.06 -13.75
CA LYS A 66 -0.22 -26.85 -14.19
C LYS A 66 0.11 -26.54 -15.65
N PHE A 67 1.40 -26.62 -16.00
CA PHE A 67 1.88 -26.39 -17.35
C PHE A 67 1.29 -27.41 -18.35
N TYR A 68 1.30 -28.69 -18.01
CA TYR A 68 0.74 -29.77 -18.82
C TYR A 68 -0.79 -29.62 -18.95
N TYR A 69 -1.49 -29.27 -17.87
CA TYR A 69 -2.94 -29.08 -17.88
C TYR A 69 -3.40 -27.96 -18.81
N ILE A 70 -2.71 -26.81 -18.83
CA ILE A 70 -3.06 -25.64 -19.66
C ILE A 70 -2.86 -25.91 -21.15
N THR A 71 -2.03 -26.87 -21.51
CA THR A 71 -1.54 -27.08 -22.88
C THR A 71 -1.99 -28.39 -23.53
N HIS A 72 -2.51 -29.35 -22.76
CA HIS A 72 -2.99 -30.64 -23.28
C HIS A 72 -4.50 -30.85 -23.13
N SER A 73 -5.11 -31.48 -24.15
CA SER A 73 -6.53 -31.84 -24.24
C SER A 73 -6.99 -33.00 -23.33
N ALA A 74 -6.32 -33.27 -22.21
CA ALA A 74 -6.78 -34.29 -21.27
C ALA A 74 -8.14 -33.87 -20.68
N HIS A 75 -9.18 -34.68 -20.92
CA HIS A 75 -10.56 -34.57 -20.43
C HIS A 75 -10.72 -34.91 -18.93
N GLY A 76 -9.77 -34.49 -18.10
CA GLY A 76 -9.86 -34.66 -16.65
C GLY A 76 -10.69 -33.53 -16.03
N GLN A 77 -11.81 -33.89 -15.39
CA GLN A 77 -12.48 -33.04 -14.40
C GLN A 77 -11.63 -32.98 -13.14
N ASP A 78 -10.51 -32.28 -13.19
CA ASP A 78 -9.76 -31.94 -11.97
C ASP A 78 -10.34 -30.63 -11.43
N GLU A 79 -11.07 -30.72 -10.32
CA GLU A 79 -11.67 -29.56 -9.63
C GLU A 79 -10.60 -28.60 -9.07
N ASN A 80 -9.36 -29.06 -8.95
CA ASN A 80 -8.22 -28.32 -8.39
C ASN A 80 -7.63 -27.22 -9.30
N PHE A 81 -8.02 -27.15 -10.59
CA PHE A 81 -7.46 -26.19 -11.56
C PHE A 81 -8.50 -25.24 -12.17
N ASN A 82 -9.57 -24.94 -11.44
CA ASN A 82 -10.66 -24.06 -11.92
C ASN A 82 -10.17 -22.70 -12.47
N SER A 83 -9.15 -22.10 -11.86
CA SER A 83 -8.55 -20.83 -12.32
C SER A 83 -7.78 -20.92 -13.64
N LEU A 84 -7.37 -22.12 -14.07
CA LEU A 84 -6.58 -22.35 -15.29
C LEU A 84 -7.44 -22.81 -16.47
N ARG A 85 -8.73 -23.09 -16.24
CA ARG A 85 -9.67 -23.53 -17.29
C ARG A 85 -9.81 -22.51 -18.42
N GLN A 86 -9.81 -21.22 -18.08
CA GLN A 86 -9.90 -20.15 -19.09
C GLN A 86 -8.65 -20.10 -19.98
N LEU A 87 -7.45 -20.20 -19.40
CA LEU A 87 -6.19 -20.24 -20.16
C LEU A 87 -6.12 -21.47 -21.06
N LYS A 88 -6.54 -22.64 -20.58
CA LYS A 88 -6.64 -23.87 -21.38
C LYS A 88 -7.58 -23.73 -22.57
N ARG A 89 -8.76 -23.13 -22.35
CA ARG A 89 -9.76 -22.91 -23.42
C ARG A 89 -9.21 -22.01 -24.52
N LEU A 90 -8.43 -21.00 -24.13
CA LEU A 90 -7.91 -19.95 -25.01
C LEU A 90 -6.59 -20.31 -25.69
N SER A 91 -5.82 -21.25 -25.15
CA SER A 91 -4.45 -21.50 -25.62
C SER A 91 -4.39 -22.41 -26.84
N ARG A 92 -5.01 -23.61 -26.83
CA ARG A 92 -4.85 -24.66 -27.88
C ARG A 92 -3.43 -24.73 -28.51
N VAL A 93 -2.39 -24.39 -27.74
CA VAL A 93 -1.00 -24.36 -28.21
C VAL A 93 -0.38 -25.71 -27.87
N GLU A 94 0.05 -26.43 -28.90
CA GLU A 94 0.76 -27.70 -28.72
C GLU A 94 2.15 -27.46 -28.11
N ILE A 95 2.50 -28.23 -27.06
CA ILE A 95 3.85 -28.21 -26.51
C ILE A 95 4.78 -28.98 -27.45
N PRO A 96 5.93 -28.40 -27.84
CA PRO A 96 6.96 -29.16 -28.53
C PRO A 96 7.43 -30.38 -27.72
N GLN A 97 7.50 -31.57 -28.35
CA GLN A 97 7.88 -32.80 -27.68
C GLN A 97 9.23 -32.69 -26.94
N TRP A 98 10.20 -31.98 -27.52
CA TRP A 98 11.51 -31.77 -26.91
C TRP A 98 11.42 -31.08 -25.54
N LEU A 99 10.42 -30.21 -25.32
CA LEU A 99 10.22 -29.50 -24.06
C LEU A 99 9.62 -30.45 -23.01
N LEU A 100 8.71 -31.34 -23.42
CA LEU A 100 8.20 -32.41 -22.56
C LEU A 100 9.32 -33.38 -22.17
N ASP A 101 10.17 -33.78 -23.11
CA ASP A 101 11.28 -34.70 -22.85
C ASP A 101 12.29 -34.11 -21.86
N LYS A 102 12.48 -32.78 -21.87
CA LYS A 102 13.33 -32.08 -20.90
C LYS A 102 12.72 -31.99 -19.50
N LEU A 103 11.39 -31.88 -19.41
CA LEU A 103 10.68 -31.77 -18.14
C LEU A 103 10.34 -33.12 -17.51
N ALA A 104 10.17 -34.17 -18.31
CA ALA A 104 9.77 -35.50 -17.85
C ALA A 104 10.66 -36.07 -16.71
N PRO A 105 12.00 -35.93 -16.74
CA PRO A 105 12.87 -36.42 -15.66
C PRO A 105 12.71 -35.66 -14.33
N ILE A 106 12.23 -34.42 -14.38
CA ILE A 106 12.12 -33.51 -13.23
C ILE A 106 10.67 -33.21 -12.83
N LYS A 107 9.68 -33.87 -13.46
CA LYS A 107 8.25 -33.52 -13.35
C LYS A 107 7.70 -33.50 -11.92
N GLU A 108 8.25 -34.33 -11.03
CA GLU A 108 7.84 -34.44 -9.62
C GLU A 108 8.60 -33.46 -8.71
N ASP A 109 9.69 -32.84 -9.19
CA ASP A 109 10.48 -31.85 -8.47
C ASP A 109 10.08 -30.43 -8.90
N THR A 110 9.19 -29.83 -8.11
CA THR A 110 8.66 -28.49 -8.39
C THR A 110 9.75 -27.41 -8.45
N THR A 111 10.80 -27.52 -7.65
CA THR A 111 11.92 -26.57 -7.62
C THR A 111 12.76 -26.70 -8.89
N ALA A 112 13.08 -27.93 -9.30
CA ALA A 112 13.81 -28.17 -10.54
C ALA A 112 13.02 -27.70 -11.77
N VAL A 113 11.71 -27.93 -11.81
CA VAL A 113 10.82 -27.45 -12.90
C VAL A 113 10.81 -25.93 -12.96
N MET A 114 10.65 -25.25 -11.82
CA MET A 114 10.65 -23.80 -11.75
C MET A 114 11.98 -23.21 -12.22
N ASN A 115 13.11 -23.76 -11.74
CA ASN A 115 14.45 -23.34 -12.15
C ASN A 115 14.68 -23.51 -13.66
N TYR A 116 14.20 -24.62 -14.22
CA TYR A 116 14.22 -24.82 -15.67
C TYR A 116 13.37 -23.78 -16.40
N GLY A 117 12.15 -23.53 -15.94
CA GLY A 117 11.25 -22.54 -16.53
C GLY A 117 11.78 -21.11 -16.49
N ILE A 118 12.44 -20.72 -15.39
CA ILE A 118 13.13 -19.42 -15.27
C ILE A 118 14.25 -19.35 -16.30
N LYS A 119 15.13 -20.36 -16.36
CA LYS A 119 16.23 -20.40 -17.32
C LYS A 119 15.73 -20.32 -18.76
N TYR A 120 14.71 -21.11 -19.08
CA TYR A 120 14.11 -21.16 -20.41
C TYR A 120 13.46 -19.83 -20.81
N SER A 121 12.65 -19.24 -19.92
CA SER A 121 11.99 -17.95 -20.18
C SER A 121 13.00 -16.81 -20.29
N THR A 122 14.06 -16.81 -19.48
CA THR A 122 15.17 -15.85 -19.55
C THR A 122 15.83 -15.90 -20.93
N GLU A 123 16.13 -17.10 -21.43
CA GLU A 123 16.75 -17.30 -22.74
C GLU A 123 15.83 -16.84 -23.88
N MET A 124 14.53 -17.16 -23.79
CA MET A 124 13.54 -16.65 -24.74
C MET A 124 13.49 -15.12 -24.74
N CYS A 125 13.48 -14.49 -23.58
CA CYS A 125 13.50 -13.02 -23.47
C CYS A 125 14.75 -12.44 -24.13
N LYS A 126 15.93 -12.99 -23.85
CA LYS A 126 17.20 -12.53 -24.46
C LYS A 126 17.17 -12.63 -25.99
N GLN A 127 16.64 -13.72 -26.53
CA GLN A 127 16.48 -13.89 -27.97
C GLN A 127 15.45 -12.93 -28.57
N LEU A 128 14.33 -12.70 -27.88
CA LEU A 128 13.29 -11.76 -28.30
C LEU A 128 13.82 -10.32 -28.33
N PHE A 129 14.45 -9.84 -27.26
CA PHE A 129 15.06 -8.50 -27.23
C PHE A 129 16.22 -8.38 -28.22
N GLY A 130 17.04 -9.42 -28.35
CA GLY A 130 18.14 -9.48 -29.32
C GLY A 130 17.68 -9.46 -30.79
N SER A 131 16.40 -9.74 -31.08
CA SER A 131 15.85 -9.67 -32.43
C SER A 131 15.67 -8.24 -32.95
N GLY A 132 15.68 -7.23 -32.07
CA GLY A 132 15.39 -5.83 -32.42
C GLY A 132 13.93 -5.49 -32.72
N HIS A 133 13.03 -6.49 -32.71
CA HIS A 133 11.59 -6.29 -33.01
C HIS A 133 10.73 -6.14 -31.74
N VAL A 134 11.28 -6.48 -30.57
CA VAL A 134 10.55 -6.56 -29.30
C VAL A 134 11.03 -5.48 -28.34
N HIS A 135 10.08 -4.69 -27.84
CA HIS A 135 10.34 -3.57 -26.92
C HIS A 135 9.77 -3.79 -25.51
N GLY A 136 9.09 -4.92 -25.29
CA GLY A 136 8.52 -5.33 -24.02
C GLY A 136 8.01 -6.76 -24.08
N VAL A 137 7.77 -7.38 -22.93
CA VAL A 137 7.27 -8.75 -22.80
C VAL A 137 6.10 -8.76 -21.84
N HIS A 138 5.04 -9.50 -22.16
CA HIS A 138 3.91 -9.73 -21.27
C HIS A 138 4.06 -11.09 -20.58
N PHE A 139 4.03 -11.15 -19.24
CA PHE A 139 4.14 -12.41 -18.51
C PHE A 139 2.79 -12.86 -17.94
N TYR A 140 2.43 -14.12 -18.19
CA TYR A 140 1.37 -14.79 -17.43
C TYR A 140 1.90 -15.19 -16.04
N THR A 141 1.67 -14.33 -15.04
CA THR A 141 2.24 -14.50 -13.69
C THR A 141 1.56 -15.58 -12.86
N LEU A 142 0.28 -15.88 -13.12
CA LEU A 142 -0.56 -16.78 -12.33
C LEU A 142 -0.55 -16.47 -10.83
N ASN A 143 -0.53 -15.18 -10.48
CA ASN A 143 -0.44 -14.67 -9.10
C ASN A 143 0.78 -15.21 -8.34
N ARG A 144 1.90 -15.41 -9.04
CA ARG A 144 3.17 -15.87 -8.46
C ARG A 144 4.30 -14.94 -8.85
N GLU A 145 4.98 -14.44 -7.84
CA GLU A 145 6.01 -13.41 -7.98
C GLU A 145 7.39 -14.01 -8.27
N THR A 146 7.81 -15.00 -7.48
CA THR A 146 9.21 -15.47 -7.40
C THR A 146 9.87 -15.72 -8.76
N SER A 147 9.23 -16.48 -9.65
CA SER A 147 9.82 -16.80 -10.96
C SER A 147 9.92 -15.57 -11.86
N ILE A 148 8.98 -14.63 -11.75
CA ILE A 148 8.94 -13.44 -12.60
C ILE A 148 10.05 -12.49 -12.17
N THR A 149 10.18 -12.24 -10.87
CA THR A 149 11.24 -11.40 -10.32
C THR A 149 12.63 -11.92 -10.72
N GLU A 150 12.87 -13.23 -10.59
CA GLU A 150 14.15 -13.82 -10.97
C GLU A 150 14.42 -13.76 -12.48
N ILE A 151 13.38 -13.89 -13.33
CA ILE A 151 13.52 -13.69 -14.78
C ILE A 151 13.92 -12.23 -15.07
N LEU A 152 13.21 -11.27 -14.47
CA LEU A 152 13.45 -9.83 -14.67
C LEU A 152 14.87 -9.44 -14.25
N GLU A 153 15.35 -9.94 -13.12
CA GLU A 153 16.74 -9.78 -12.68
C GLU A 153 17.75 -10.31 -13.70
N LYS A 154 17.54 -11.55 -14.17
CA LYS A 154 18.45 -12.21 -15.11
C LYS A 154 18.51 -11.58 -16.50
N ILE A 155 17.46 -10.85 -16.90
CA ILE A 155 17.44 -10.09 -18.16
C ILE A 155 17.86 -8.62 -17.97
N GLY A 156 18.18 -8.20 -16.74
CA GLY A 156 18.59 -6.83 -16.43
C GLY A 156 17.45 -5.81 -16.49
N MET A 157 16.21 -6.27 -16.29
CA MET A 157 15.00 -5.43 -16.21
C MET A 157 14.45 -5.35 -14.78
N SER A 158 15.17 -5.88 -13.78
CA SER A 158 14.93 -5.53 -12.39
C SER A 158 15.49 -4.14 -12.10
N TYR A 159 14.87 -3.44 -11.17
CA TYR A 159 15.47 -2.24 -10.59
C TYR A 159 16.74 -2.66 -9.85
N LYS A 160 17.89 -2.04 -10.17
CA LYS A 160 19.11 -2.20 -9.37
C LYS A 160 19.00 -1.34 -8.12
N GLU A 161 19.33 -1.89 -6.95
CA GLU A 161 19.39 -1.15 -5.68
C GLU A 161 20.25 0.12 -5.76
N ASP A 162 21.30 0.15 -6.59
CA ASP A 162 22.13 1.35 -6.78
C ASP A 162 21.46 2.45 -7.65
N GLU A 163 20.51 2.08 -8.52
CA GLU A 163 19.71 3.04 -9.30
C GLU A 163 18.43 3.46 -8.56
N LEU A 164 18.04 2.72 -7.51
CA LEU A 164 17.03 3.14 -6.55
C LEU A 164 17.45 4.47 -5.89
N ASP A 165 18.72 4.75 -5.62
CA ASP A 165 19.09 6.02 -4.95
C ASP A 165 18.71 7.30 -5.72
N SER A 166 18.55 7.24 -7.06
CA SER A 166 18.07 8.38 -7.85
C SER A 166 16.63 8.23 -8.38
N ALA A 167 16.16 7.00 -8.62
CA ALA A 167 14.83 6.72 -9.16
C ALA A 167 13.80 6.25 -8.11
N SER A 168 14.25 5.75 -6.95
CA SER A 168 13.42 5.43 -5.76
C SER A 168 13.30 6.58 -4.77
N MET A 169 13.98 7.70 -5.03
CA MET A 169 13.78 8.90 -4.23
C MET A 169 12.30 9.24 -4.28
N ARG A 170 11.64 9.04 -3.13
CA ARG A 170 10.20 9.22 -3.00
C ARG A 170 9.87 10.62 -3.50
N ARG A 171 9.07 10.76 -4.56
CA ARG A 171 8.73 12.08 -5.13
C ARG A 171 8.01 12.95 -4.10
N LEU A 172 7.18 12.31 -3.27
CA LEU A 172 6.42 12.90 -2.17
C LEU A 172 6.50 11.93 -0.98
N PRO A 173 6.22 12.36 0.26
CA PRO A 173 6.21 11.49 1.44
C PRO A 173 5.24 10.30 1.36
N TRP A 174 4.28 10.36 0.45
CA TRP A 174 3.30 9.31 0.16
C TRP A 174 3.37 8.90 -1.32
N MET A 175 2.95 7.67 -1.63
CA MET A 175 2.91 7.20 -3.02
C MET A 175 1.80 7.92 -3.80
N PRO A 176 2.15 8.70 -4.84
CA PRO A 176 1.14 9.31 -5.71
C PRO A 176 0.47 8.24 -6.57
N GLY A 177 -0.72 8.57 -7.09
CA GLY A 177 -1.34 7.76 -8.13
C GLY A 177 -0.45 7.68 -9.38
N PRO A 178 -0.74 6.78 -10.33
CA PRO A 178 0.03 6.66 -11.57
C PRO A 178 0.25 8.03 -12.21
N ALA A 179 1.49 8.34 -12.62
CA ALA A 179 1.85 9.67 -13.12
C ALA A 179 1.07 10.11 -14.37
N GLN A 180 0.50 9.16 -15.10
CA GLN A 180 -0.36 9.39 -16.27
C GLN A 180 -1.83 9.62 -15.90
N ALA A 181 -2.24 9.25 -14.68
CA ALA A 181 -3.61 9.47 -14.21
C ALA A 181 -3.80 10.93 -13.81
N ARG A 182 -4.99 11.49 -14.07
CA ARG A 182 -5.36 12.88 -13.71
C ARG A 182 -4.96 13.23 -12.28
N ARG A 183 -5.28 12.36 -11.31
CA ARG A 183 -4.90 12.52 -9.91
C ARG A 183 -3.38 12.56 -9.70
N GLY A 184 -2.61 11.66 -10.32
CA GLY A 184 -1.15 11.59 -10.16
C GLY A 184 -0.40 12.81 -10.74
N GLN A 185 -1.07 13.57 -11.61
CA GLN A 185 -0.56 14.83 -12.16
C GLN A 185 -0.89 16.05 -11.30
N MET A 186 -2.04 16.03 -10.61
CA MET A 186 -2.60 17.21 -9.95
C MET A 186 -2.46 17.19 -8.43
N GLU A 187 -2.63 16.03 -7.81
CA GLU A 187 -2.63 15.91 -6.35
C GLU A 187 -1.21 16.01 -5.81
N LEU A 188 -0.92 17.08 -5.07
CA LEU A 188 0.39 17.33 -4.45
C LEU A 188 0.35 17.46 -2.93
N VAL A 189 -0.83 17.51 -2.32
CA VAL A 189 -0.99 17.70 -0.87
C VAL A 189 -2.13 16.84 -0.32
N ARG A 190 -1.92 16.23 0.85
CA ARG A 190 -2.88 15.38 1.56
C ARG A 190 -2.92 15.67 3.07
N PRO A 191 -4.03 15.38 3.76
CA PRO A 191 -4.07 15.37 5.22
C PRO A 191 -3.27 14.18 5.75
N ILE A 192 -2.55 14.37 6.86
CA ILE A 192 -1.67 13.35 7.46
C ILE A 192 -2.42 12.12 8.02
N PHE A 193 -3.73 12.23 8.24
CA PHE A 193 -4.52 11.23 8.96
C PHE A 193 -4.58 9.86 8.28
N TRP A 194 -4.52 9.81 6.95
CA TRP A 194 -4.57 8.56 6.17
C TRP A 194 -3.20 8.05 5.72
N THR A 195 -2.10 8.49 6.34
CA THR A 195 -0.74 8.05 5.97
C THR A 195 -0.61 6.52 5.96
N SER A 196 -1.12 5.83 6.98
CA SER A 196 -1.12 4.36 7.06
C SER A 196 -2.33 3.70 6.38
N ARG A 197 -3.25 4.49 5.80
CA ARG A 197 -4.46 3.99 5.13
C ARG A 197 -4.67 4.65 3.75
N PRO A 198 -3.66 4.64 2.85
CA PRO A 198 -3.73 5.37 1.58
C PRO A 198 -4.86 4.86 0.67
N ARG A 199 -5.18 3.56 0.71
CA ARG A 199 -6.29 2.98 -0.06
C ARG A 199 -7.65 3.54 0.40
N SER A 200 -7.84 3.75 1.69
CA SER A 200 -9.07 4.36 2.23
C SER A 200 -9.25 5.78 1.72
N TYR A 201 -8.19 6.58 1.83
CA TYR A 201 -8.18 7.94 1.29
C TYR A 201 -8.50 7.97 -0.21
N MET A 202 -7.95 7.03 -0.99
CA MET A 202 -8.26 6.92 -2.42
C MET A 202 -9.73 6.62 -2.71
N ILE A 203 -10.34 5.72 -1.95
CA ILE A 203 -11.75 5.39 -2.11
C ILE A 203 -12.62 6.59 -1.72
N ARG A 204 -12.33 7.24 -0.59
CA ARG A 204 -13.14 8.35 -0.06
C ARG A 204 -13.05 9.63 -0.89
N THR A 205 -11.97 9.80 -1.65
CA THR A 205 -11.78 10.94 -2.56
C THR A 205 -11.99 10.55 -4.03
N SER A 206 -12.44 9.33 -4.32
CA SER A 206 -12.54 8.81 -5.70
C SER A 206 -13.49 9.62 -6.60
N ASN A 207 -14.51 10.24 -6.01
CA ASN A 207 -15.53 11.03 -6.72
C ASN A 207 -15.17 12.52 -6.82
N TRP A 208 -13.97 12.95 -6.42
CA TRP A 208 -13.56 14.35 -6.57
C TRP A 208 -13.27 14.69 -8.03
N ASP A 209 -13.79 15.82 -8.48
CA ASP A 209 -13.55 16.35 -9.83
C ASP A 209 -12.16 17.00 -9.95
N GLU A 210 -11.71 17.66 -8.87
CA GLU A 210 -10.41 18.34 -8.77
C GLU A 210 -9.65 17.89 -7.51
N PHE A 211 -8.32 17.89 -7.60
CA PHE A 211 -7.43 17.49 -6.50
C PHE A 211 -6.56 18.66 -6.02
N PRO A 212 -6.33 18.78 -4.70
CA PRO A 212 -5.48 19.83 -4.14
C PRO A 212 -4.07 19.84 -4.73
N ASN A 213 -3.67 21.01 -5.24
CA ASN A 213 -2.38 21.26 -5.87
C ASN A 213 -1.67 22.43 -5.18
N GLY A 214 -0.46 22.18 -4.66
CA GLY A 214 0.30 23.16 -3.90
C GLY A 214 -0.22 23.33 -2.47
N ARG A 215 -1.28 24.13 -2.28
CA ARG A 215 -1.91 24.33 -0.96
C ARG A 215 -3.16 23.47 -0.81
N TRP A 216 -3.41 22.99 0.41
CA TRP A 216 -4.73 22.47 0.74
C TRP A 216 -5.68 23.67 0.62
N GLY A 217 -6.65 23.57 -0.29
CA GLY A 217 -7.54 24.67 -0.66
C GLY A 217 -8.51 25.06 0.46
N ASP A 218 -9.58 25.76 0.12
CA ASP A 218 -10.66 26.01 1.09
C ASP A 218 -11.25 24.66 1.54
N SER A 219 -10.97 24.29 2.79
CA SER A 219 -11.34 23.00 3.38
C SER A 219 -12.84 22.72 3.32
N SER A 220 -13.67 23.75 3.11
CA SER A 220 -15.12 23.62 2.91
C SER A 220 -15.52 22.99 1.56
N ALA A 221 -14.64 23.01 0.55
CA ALA A 221 -14.89 22.41 -0.76
C ALA A 221 -14.56 20.89 -0.79
N ALA A 222 -13.81 20.39 0.20
CA ALA A 222 -13.41 18.99 0.26
C ALA A 222 -14.51 18.12 0.89
N SER A 223 -15.43 17.60 0.08
CA SER A 223 -16.42 16.61 0.55
C SER A 223 -15.82 15.20 0.49
N PHE A 224 -15.39 14.65 1.62
CA PHE A 224 -15.00 13.23 1.67
C PHE A 224 -16.25 12.36 1.54
N GLY A 225 -16.16 11.29 0.73
CA GLY A 225 -17.22 10.30 0.64
C GLY A 225 -17.50 9.67 2.01
N GLU A 226 -18.78 9.40 2.27
CA GLU A 226 -19.22 8.71 3.48
C GLU A 226 -18.55 7.33 3.58
N LEU A 227 -18.16 6.98 4.80
CA LEU A 227 -17.67 5.66 5.11
C LEU A 227 -18.85 4.70 5.12
N ARG A 228 -18.80 3.69 4.24
CA ARG A 228 -19.77 2.59 4.20
C ARG A 228 -19.08 1.32 4.69
N ASP A 229 -19.82 0.45 5.36
CA ASP A 229 -19.27 -0.76 6.00
C ASP A 229 -18.46 -1.65 5.04
N TYR A 230 -18.85 -1.73 3.77
CA TYR A 230 -18.10 -2.52 2.79
C TYR A 230 -16.70 -1.95 2.50
N HIS A 231 -16.47 -0.64 2.65
CA HIS A 231 -15.13 -0.06 2.52
C HIS A 231 -14.21 -0.60 3.62
N LEU A 232 -14.71 -0.75 4.85
CA LEU A 232 -13.92 -1.29 5.96
C LEU A 232 -13.62 -2.78 5.80
N VAL A 233 -14.52 -3.54 5.17
CA VAL A 233 -14.29 -4.96 4.84
C VAL A 233 -13.27 -5.12 3.71
N LEU A 234 -13.39 -4.34 2.63
CA LEU A 234 -12.46 -4.35 1.49
C LEU A 234 -11.05 -3.87 1.86
N LEU A 235 -10.95 -3.03 2.90
CA LEU A 235 -9.71 -2.47 3.44
C LEU A 235 -9.35 -3.06 4.80
N GLY A 236 -9.94 -4.22 5.12
CA GLY A 236 -9.69 -4.99 6.32
C GLY A 236 -8.28 -5.56 6.34
N THR A 237 -7.95 -6.26 7.41
CA THR A 237 -6.70 -7.04 7.51
C THR A 237 -6.75 -8.27 6.60
N ASN A 238 -5.58 -8.70 6.13
CA ASN A 238 -5.42 -9.97 5.42
C ASN A 238 -5.22 -11.16 6.38
N GLU A 239 -5.01 -10.89 7.67
CA GLU A 239 -4.76 -11.89 8.71
C GLU A 239 -6.06 -12.59 9.11
N SER A 240 -5.94 -13.87 9.48
CA SER A 240 -7.10 -14.64 9.94
C SER A 240 -7.54 -14.19 11.34
N LYS A 241 -8.82 -14.42 11.67
CA LYS A 241 -9.36 -14.15 13.01
C LYS A 241 -8.53 -14.80 14.13
N GLU A 242 -7.97 -15.99 13.89
CA GLU A 242 -7.14 -16.69 14.88
C GLU A 242 -5.78 -16.01 15.09
N GLU A 243 -5.16 -15.51 14.02
CA GLU A 243 -3.91 -14.74 14.10
C GLU A 243 -4.13 -13.42 14.84
N LEU A 244 -5.21 -12.71 14.55
CA LEU A 244 -5.58 -11.50 15.28
C LEU A 244 -5.82 -11.76 16.77
N LEU A 245 -6.52 -12.84 17.12
CA LEU A 245 -6.71 -13.23 18.53
C LEU A 245 -5.39 -13.58 19.23
N ASN A 246 -4.42 -14.18 18.50
CA ASN A 246 -3.10 -14.46 19.05
C ASN A 246 -2.28 -13.18 19.27
N MET A 247 -2.37 -12.21 18.35
CA MET A 247 -1.65 -10.94 18.44
C MET A 247 -2.27 -9.99 19.47
N TRP A 248 -3.57 -9.73 19.37
CA TRP A 248 -4.29 -8.72 20.15
C TRP A 248 -4.87 -9.23 21.47
N GLY A 249 -4.72 -10.53 21.75
CA GLY A 249 -5.18 -11.17 22.97
C GLY A 249 -6.51 -11.90 22.76
N ARG A 250 -6.55 -13.16 23.22
CA ARG A 250 -7.76 -14.02 23.13
C ARG A 250 -8.86 -13.56 24.07
N GLU A 251 -8.47 -13.04 25.23
CA GLU A 251 -9.35 -12.48 26.26
C GLU A 251 -8.74 -11.19 26.79
N LEU A 252 -9.56 -10.14 26.92
CA LEU A 252 -9.19 -8.88 27.54
C LEU A 252 -9.94 -8.78 28.86
N ASN A 253 -9.21 -8.49 29.93
CA ASN A 253 -9.72 -8.35 31.30
C ASN A 253 -9.78 -6.88 31.72
N SER A 254 -8.90 -6.03 31.16
CA SER A 254 -8.87 -4.60 31.45
C SER A 254 -8.39 -3.76 30.25
N PRO A 255 -8.58 -2.43 30.25
CA PRO A 255 -8.06 -1.55 29.20
C PRO A 255 -6.53 -1.63 29.06
N GLU A 256 -5.81 -1.92 30.14
CA GLU A 256 -4.35 -2.09 30.13
C GLU A 256 -3.90 -3.25 29.24
N ASP A 257 -4.75 -4.27 29.03
CA ASP A 257 -4.47 -5.35 28.08
C ASP A 257 -4.42 -4.80 26.64
N VAL A 258 -5.23 -3.80 26.32
CA VAL A 258 -5.19 -3.08 25.03
C VAL A 258 -3.91 -2.25 24.94
N PHE A 259 -3.50 -1.62 26.04
CA PHE A 259 -2.29 -0.77 26.07
C PHE A 259 -1.03 -1.61 25.78
N GLU A 260 -0.96 -2.83 26.32
CA GLU A 260 0.13 -3.78 26.04
C GLU A 260 0.25 -4.07 24.53
N VAL A 261 -0.87 -4.25 23.82
CA VAL A 261 -0.84 -4.56 22.38
C VAL A 261 -0.20 -3.42 21.58
N PHE A 262 -0.50 -2.16 21.89
CA PHE A 262 0.16 -1.01 21.26
C PHE A 262 1.66 -0.97 21.59
N VAL A 263 2.05 -1.27 22.83
CA VAL A 263 3.46 -1.33 23.23
C VAL A 263 4.20 -2.47 22.51
N CYS A 264 3.58 -3.64 22.37
CA CYS A 264 4.15 -4.77 21.65
C CYS A 264 4.31 -4.47 20.14
N TYR A 265 3.33 -3.81 19.53
CA TYR A 265 3.42 -3.35 18.14
C TYR A 265 4.62 -2.42 17.95
N LEU A 266 4.75 -1.40 18.81
CA LEU A 266 5.83 -0.42 18.70
C LEU A 266 7.22 -1.02 18.97
N THR A 267 7.34 -1.88 19.98
CA THR A 267 8.64 -2.42 20.41
C THR A 267 9.07 -3.67 19.65
N GLY A 268 8.17 -4.29 18.86
CA GLY A 268 8.40 -5.56 18.18
C GLY A 268 8.61 -6.76 19.12
N LYS A 269 8.32 -6.59 20.42
CA LYS A 269 8.40 -7.64 21.44
C LYS A 269 7.19 -8.56 21.35
N GLU A 270 7.38 -9.79 21.79
CA GLU A 270 6.28 -10.74 21.92
C GLU A 270 5.35 -10.31 23.07
N ASN A 271 4.05 -10.52 22.87
CA ASN A 271 3.04 -10.34 23.90
C ASN A 271 3.16 -11.46 24.97
N ARG A 272 2.35 -11.36 26.03
CA ARG A 272 2.28 -12.37 27.11
C ARG A 272 2.05 -13.84 26.66
N HIS A 273 1.66 -14.06 25.40
CA HIS A 273 1.39 -15.38 24.82
C HIS A 273 2.48 -15.86 23.84
N GLY A 274 3.57 -15.12 23.67
CA GLY A 274 4.68 -15.50 22.77
C GLY A 274 4.45 -15.14 21.30
N TYR A 275 3.52 -14.23 21.00
CA TYR A 275 3.24 -13.78 19.63
C TYR A 275 3.67 -12.33 19.44
N LYS A 276 4.32 -12.03 18.31
CA LYS A 276 4.63 -10.65 17.91
C LYS A 276 3.39 -9.99 17.32
N VAL A 277 3.13 -8.76 17.75
CA VAL A 277 2.06 -7.93 17.18
C VAL A 277 2.59 -7.26 15.91
N LYS A 278 2.13 -7.69 14.74
CA LYS A 278 2.58 -7.17 13.44
C LYS A 278 1.79 -5.95 12.98
N GLU A 279 0.54 -5.85 13.40
CA GLU A 279 -0.39 -4.81 12.98
C GLU A 279 -1.35 -4.44 14.11
N ILE A 280 -1.90 -3.23 14.00
CA ILE A 280 -3.02 -2.71 14.79
C ILE A 280 -4.08 -2.17 13.82
N PRO A 281 -5.34 -1.93 14.24
CA PRO A 281 -6.40 -1.58 13.29
C PRO A 281 -6.11 -0.38 12.36
N TRP A 282 -5.34 0.60 12.86
CA TRP A 282 -4.98 1.80 12.11
C TRP A 282 -3.72 1.63 11.25
N ASN A 283 -2.87 0.64 11.54
CA ASN A 283 -1.56 0.45 10.91
C ASN A 283 -1.33 -1.04 10.60
N GLN A 284 -1.41 -1.39 9.31
CA GLN A 284 -1.26 -2.77 8.80
C GLN A 284 0.16 -3.08 8.28
N ASP A 285 1.00 -2.05 8.18
CA ASP A 285 2.37 -2.13 7.69
C ASP A 285 3.38 -2.04 8.85
N GLU A 286 4.63 -2.40 8.55
CA GLU A 286 5.76 -2.17 9.46
C GLU A 286 5.95 -0.68 9.76
N LEU A 287 6.54 -0.39 10.93
CA LEU A 287 6.80 0.99 11.33
C LEU A 287 7.70 1.70 10.33
N ALA A 288 7.35 2.94 9.99
CA ALA A 288 8.18 3.79 9.16
C ALA A 288 9.55 4.00 9.81
N SER A 289 10.61 4.08 8.99
CA SER A 289 11.99 4.29 9.45
C SER A 289 12.14 5.56 10.31
N GLU A 290 11.30 6.58 10.06
CA GLU A 290 11.27 7.83 10.82
C GLU A 290 10.74 7.65 12.26
N THR A 291 9.98 6.59 12.55
CA THR A 291 9.40 6.33 13.88
C THR A 291 10.39 5.64 14.81
N LEU A 292 11.34 4.86 14.26
CA LEU A 292 12.32 4.07 15.02
C LEU A 292 13.09 4.86 16.11
N PRO A 293 13.54 6.12 15.89
CA PRO A 293 14.34 6.85 16.87
C PRO A 293 13.59 7.19 18.17
N PHE A 294 12.25 7.17 18.19
CA PHE A 294 11.45 7.55 19.35
C PHE A 294 10.40 6.49 19.74
N VAL A 295 10.59 5.24 19.28
CA VAL A 295 9.80 4.08 19.70
C VAL A 295 9.73 3.96 21.23
N ASP A 296 10.82 4.19 21.95
CA ASP A 296 10.84 4.11 23.41
C ASP A 296 9.92 5.15 24.07
N LYS A 297 9.87 6.38 23.51
CA LYS A 297 8.97 7.44 23.99
C LYS A 297 7.51 7.13 23.68
N LEU A 298 7.23 6.62 22.48
CA LEU A 298 5.88 6.16 22.11
C LEU A 298 5.44 5.01 23.02
N ALA A 299 6.27 3.99 23.20
CA ALA A 299 5.99 2.87 24.08
C ALA A 299 5.74 3.32 25.53
N HIS A 300 6.50 4.32 26.01
CA HIS A 300 6.30 4.91 27.32
C HIS A 300 4.89 5.51 27.47
N VAL A 301 4.46 6.37 26.56
CA VAL A 301 3.14 7.03 26.67
C VAL A 301 1.98 6.04 26.43
N ASN A 302 2.15 5.07 25.50
CA ASN A 302 1.15 4.03 25.23
C ASN A 302 0.92 3.14 26.45
N LYS A 303 1.98 2.79 27.19
CA LYS A 303 1.88 2.02 28.43
C LYS A 303 0.98 2.71 29.48
N HIS A 304 0.86 4.03 29.43
CA HIS A 304 0.10 4.83 30.40
C HIS A 304 -1.23 5.38 29.82
N GLY A 305 -1.73 4.81 28.72
CA GLY A 305 -3.06 5.08 28.19
C GLY A 305 -3.15 6.17 27.12
N VAL A 306 -2.01 6.54 26.50
CA VAL A 306 -1.94 7.42 25.32
C VAL A 306 -1.71 6.56 24.08
N LEU A 307 -2.78 6.08 23.47
CA LEU A 307 -2.76 5.03 22.44
C LEU A 307 -2.49 5.61 21.05
N THR A 308 -1.21 5.68 20.66
CA THR A 308 -0.76 6.38 19.45
C THR A 308 -1.03 5.58 18.18
N ILE A 309 -1.59 6.24 17.17
CA ILE A 309 -1.91 5.65 15.86
C ILE A 309 -1.14 6.29 14.71
N ASN A 310 -0.57 7.48 14.92
CA ASN A 310 0.19 8.20 13.91
C ASN A 310 1.19 9.17 14.57
N SER A 311 2.36 9.34 13.96
CA SER A 311 3.41 10.23 14.46
C SER A 311 4.43 10.57 13.38
N GLN A 312 5.02 11.76 13.44
CA GLN A 312 6.25 12.08 12.69
C GLN A 312 7.19 12.95 13.55
N PRO A 313 8.51 12.81 13.40
CA PRO A 313 9.48 13.66 14.10
C PRO A 313 9.46 15.09 13.56
N ASN A 314 10.09 16.02 14.29
CA ASN A 314 10.47 17.30 13.70
C ASN A 314 11.76 17.14 12.88
N VAL A 315 11.82 17.83 11.74
CA VAL A 315 12.99 17.86 10.86
C VAL A 315 13.29 19.31 10.50
N ASN A 316 14.51 19.74 10.81
CA ASN A 316 14.96 21.10 10.57
C ASN A 316 15.98 21.15 9.42
N GLY A 317 15.48 21.09 8.18
CA GLY A 317 16.30 21.27 6.99
C GLY A 317 17.26 20.11 6.72
N ALA A 318 16.77 18.87 6.77
CA ALA A 318 17.55 17.72 6.32
C ALA A 318 17.73 17.76 4.80
N PRO A 319 18.84 17.22 4.24
CA PRO A 319 18.97 17.07 2.79
C PRO A 319 17.79 16.28 2.20
N SER A 320 17.32 16.66 1.02
CA SER A 320 16.26 15.91 0.33
C SER A 320 16.63 14.46 -0.01
N THR A 321 17.92 14.14 0.05
CA THR A 321 18.48 12.80 -0.16
C THR A 321 18.69 12.02 1.15
N ASP A 322 18.19 12.53 2.28
CA ASP A 322 18.27 11.85 3.57
C ASP A 322 17.56 10.48 3.51
N PRO A 323 18.17 9.40 4.00
CA PRO A 323 17.60 8.05 3.87
C PRO A 323 16.32 7.84 4.69
N VAL A 324 16.09 8.64 5.73
CA VAL A 324 14.94 8.50 6.62
C VAL A 324 13.81 9.44 6.17
N SER A 325 14.12 10.73 6.09
CA SER A 325 13.14 11.81 5.89
C SER A 325 13.17 12.41 4.49
N GLY A 326 14.13 12.02 3.65
CA GLY A 326 14.34 12.60 2.32
C GLY A 326 13.26 12.22 1.30
N TRP A 327 12.87 13.22 0.51
CA TRP A 327 11.95 13.10 -0.61
C TRP A 327 12.13 14.28 -1.58
N GLY A 328 11.58 14.16 -2.78
CA GLY A 328 11.58 15.20 -3.80
C GLY A 328 12.86 15.19 -4.65
N ARG A 329 13.27 16.36 -5.15
CA ARG A 329 14.44 16.47 -6.04
C ARG A 329 15.74 16.51 -5.23
N PRO A 330 16.85 15.91 -5.71
CA PRO A 330 18.15 16.04 -5.07
C PRO A 330 18.62 17.49 -4.93
N GLY A 331 19.40 17.77 -3.88
CA GLY A 331 19.98 19.10 -3.62
C GLY A 331 19.02 20.11 -2.96
N GLY A 332 17.85 19.66 -2.51
CA GLY A 332 16.92 20.45 -1.71
C GLY A 332 17.02 20.15 -0.23
N TYR A 333 16.11 20.77 0.53
CA TYR A 333 15.97 20.60 1.97
C TYR A 333 14.53 20.30 2.34
N VAL A 334 14.34 19.35 3.25
CA VAL A 334 13.03 18.91 3.75
C VAL A 334 12.86 19.30 5.21
N PHE A 335 11.62 19.58 5.58
CA PHE A 335 11.24 20.08 6.90
C PHE A 335 9.97 19.37 7.38
N GLN A 336 9.90 19.12 8.68
CA GLN A 336 8.74 18.54 9.35
C GLN A 336 8.50 19.21 10.70
N LYS A 337 7.23 19.42 11.05
CA LYS A 337 6.79 19.70 12.43
C LYS A 337 6.55 18.37 13.15
N ALA A 338 6.85 18.31 14.45
CA ALA A 338 6.50 17.13 15.23
C ALA A 338 4.97 16.99 15.30
N TYR A 339 4.50 15.76 15.08
CA TYR A 339 3.09 15.41 15.08
C TYR A 339 2.86 14.18 15.93
N LEU A 340 1.75 14.16 16.66
CA LEU A 340 1.30 13.00 17.41
C LEU A 340 -0.21 12.88 17.37
N GLU A 341 -0.71 11.67 17.13
CA GLU A 341 -2.13 11.36 17.09
C GLU A 341 -2.42 10.10 17.90
N PHE A 342 -3.42 10.15 18.78
CA PHE A 342 -3.69 9.07 19.71
C PHE A 342 -5.12 9.07 20.24
N PHE A 343 -5.55 7.90 20.75
CA PHE A 343 -6.71 7.75 21.59
C PHE A 343 -6.34 7.82 23.08
N THR A 344 -7.16 8.46 23.90
CA THR A 344 -6.96 8.45 25.35
C THR A 344 -8.27 8.60 26.12
N SER A 345 -8.26 8.28 27.41
CA SER A 345 -9.43 8.40 28.27
C SER A 345 -9.82 9.87 28.51
N GLU A 346 -11.08 10.10 28.88
CA GLU A 346 -11.61 11.42 29.23
C GLU A 346 -10.75 12.11 30.31
N GLU A 347 -10.31 11.38 31.33
CA GLU A 347 -9.45 11.90 32.41
C GLU A 347 -8.15 12.51 31.87
N ILE A 348 -7.47 11.81 30.96
CA ILE A 348 -6.22 12.28 30.35
C ILE A 348 -6.51 13.44 29.39
N ALA A 349 -7.57 13.32 28.58
CA ALA A 349 -7.94 14.35 27.60
C ALA A 349 -8.23 15.71 28.27
N MET A 350 -8.98 15.71 29.37
CA MET A 350 -9.32 16.94 30.10
C MET A 350 -8.11 17.56 30.79
N CYS A 351 -7.27 16.74 31.44
CA CYS A 351 -6.04 17.24 32.05
C CYS A 351 -5.06 17.78 30.98
N LEU A 352 -4.97 17.13 29.83
CA LEU A 352 -4.19 17.59 28.68
C LEU A 352 -4.70 18.93 28.16
N TYR A 353 -6.01 19.11 28.03
CA TYR A 353 -6.61 20.38 27.60
C TYR A 353 -6.23 21.55 28.51
N GLU A 354 -6.23 21.34 29.84
CA GLU A 354 -5.80 22.34 30.81
C GLU A 354 -4.31 22.67 30.68
N VAL A 355 -3.45 21.66 30.56
CA VAL A 355 -2.00 21.86 30.40
C VAL A 355 -1.68 22.58 29.09
N LEU A 356 -2.38 22.27 28.00
CA LEU A 356 -2.14 22.87 26.69
C LEU A 356 -2.40 24.39 26.66
N GLN A 357 -3.13 24.95 27.62
CA GLN A 357 -3.31 26.42 27.72
C GLN A 357 -1.98 27.15 27.97
N ASP A 358 -1.00 26.49 28.57
CA ASP A 358 0.32 27.04 28.84
C ASP A 358 1.27 26.94 27.62
N TYR A 359 0.85 26.27 26.54
CA TYR A 359 1.68 25.98 25.35
C TYR A 359 1.06 26.54 24.06
N PRO A 360 1.09 27.87 23.84
CA PRO A 360 0.43 28.50 22.69
C PRO A 360 1.04 28.11 21.31
N MET A 361 2.25 27.55 21.31
CA MET A 361 2.92 27.07 20.08
C MET A 361 2.46 25.67 19.66
N VAL A 362 1.67 24.98 20.48
CA VAL A 362 1.13 23.66 20.15
C VAL A 362 -0.29 23.80 19.61
N ASN A 363 -0.52 23.34 18.38
CA ASN A 363 -1.89 23.18 17.89
C ASN A 363 -2.45 21.85 18.34
N TYR A 364 -3.71 21.85 18.77
CA TYR A 364 -4.42 20.65 19.19
C TYR A 364 -5.82 20.59 18.61
N HIS A 365 -6.32 19.37 18.44
CA HIS A 365 -7.71 19.08 18.10
C HIS A 365 -8.14 17.83 18.87
N ILE A 366 -9.14 17.97 19.73
CA ILE A 366 -9.66 16.95 20.64
C ILE A 366 -11.11 16.68 20.25
N VAL A 367 -11.45 15.44 19.90
CA VAL A 367 -12.81 15.07 19.50
C VAL A 367 -13.24 13.71 20.05
N ASN A 368 -14.48 13.59 20.51
CA ASN A 368 -15.07 12.30 20.89
C ASN A 368 -15.84 11.65 19.74
N PHE A 369 -16.19 10.36 19.90
CA PHE A 369 -16.94 9.62 18.88
C PHE A 369 -18.23 10.35 18.44
N SER A 370 -18.99 10.87 19.41
CA SER A 370 -20.27 11.55 19.14
C SER A 370 -20.14 12.85 18.35
N GLY A 371 -18.95 13.45 18.29
CA GLY A 371 -18.69 14.76 17.71
C GLY A 371 -19.31 15.93 18.49
N LYS A 372 -19.89 15.68 19.68
CA LYS A 372 -20.47 16.75 20.53
C LYS A 372 -19.39 17.55 21.24
N GLU A 373 -18.31 16.89 21.59
CA GLU A 373 -17.13 17.52 22.17
C GLU A 373 -16.06 17.55 21.09
N ASP A 374 -15.84 18.74 20.57
CA ASP A 374 -14.95 19.02 19.45
C ASP A 374 -14.27 20.37 19.72
N VAL A 375 -13.02 20.31 20.17
CA VAL A 375 -12.28 21.49 20.60
C VAL A 375 -10.94 21.55 19.86
N THR A 376 -10.69 22.68 19.21
CA THR A 376 -9.41 22.99 18.57
C THR A 376 -9.01 24.44 18.79
N ASN A 377 -7.71 24.70 18.87
CA ASN A 377 -7.15 26.05 18.85
C ASN A 377 -6.71 26.49 17.44
N ALA A 378 -6.88 25.64 16.42
CA ALA A 378 -6.59 25.97 15.03
C ALA A 378 -7.77 26.73 14.40
N ASN A 379 -7.46 27.56 13.40
CA ASN A 379 -8.52 28.14 12.57
C ASN A 379 -9.12 27.04 11.69
N VAL A 380 -10.40 26.76 11.91
CA VAL A 380 -11.19 25.68 11.28
C VAL A 380 -11.16 25.73 9.74
N TYR A 381 -10.99 26.92 9.15
CA TYR A 381 -10.97 27.12 7.70
C TYR A 381 -9.56 27.14 7.10
N SER A 382 -8.54 26.80 7.89
CA SER A 382 -7.15 26.78 7.44
C SER A 382 -6.45 25.49 7.82
N SER A 383 -5.65 24.99 6.90
CA SER A 383 -4.78 23.85 7.13
C SER A 383 -3.42 24.28 7.68
N ASN A 384 -2.86 23.54 8.64
CA ASN A 384 -1.48 23.71 9.10
C ASN A 384 -0.54 22.81 8.28
N ALA A 385 0.44 23.38 7.58
CA ALA A 385 1.46 22.59 6.89
C ALA A 385 2.43 21.98 7.90
N VAL A 386 2.60 20.65 7.84
CA VAL A 386 3.44 19.89 8.77
C VAL A 386 4.63 19.23 8.09
N THR A 387 4.63 19.09 6.76
CA THR A 387 5.78 18.63 5.98
C THR A 387 5.92 19.47 4.72
N TRP A 388 7.11 20.03 4.49
CA TRP A 388 7.40 20.82 3.29
C TRP A 388 8.86 20.65 2.84
N GLY A 389 9.12 21.06 1.59
CA GLY A 389 10.44 20.96 0.97
C GLY A 389 10.73 22.16 0.09
N VAL A 390 11.99 22.59 0.12
CA VAL A 390 12.54 23.67 -0.70
C VAL A 390 13.58 23.07 -1.63
N PHE A 391 13.37 23.19 -2.94
CA PHE A 391 14.20 22.54 -3.95
C PHE A 391 14.79 23.56 -4.94
N PRO A 392 16.02 23.35 -5.43
CA PRO A 392 16.62 24.25 -6.40
C PRO A 392 15.79 24.38 -7.69
N GLY A 393 15.50 25.62 -8.09
CA GLY A 393 14.82 25.91 -9.36
C GLY A 393 13.32 25.55 -9.39
N SER A 394 12.67 25.38 -8.24
CA SER A 394 11.22 25.17 -8.14
C SER A 394 10.61 25.89 -6.93
N GLU A 395 9.29 26.05 -6.96
CA GLU A 395 8.52 26.55 -5.82
C GLU A 395 8.51 25.55 -4.65
N ILE A 396 8.06 26.01 -3.48
CA ILE A 396 7.93 25.21 -2.27
C ILE A 396 6.84 24.16 -2.47
N LEU A 397 7.14 22.93 -2.05
CA LEU A 397 6.14 21.85 -1.97
C LEU A 397 5.78 21.62 -0.51
N GLN A 398 4.48 21.53 -0.20
CA GLN A 398 3.98 21.24 1.16
C GLN A 398 2.98 20.07 1.14
N PRO A 399 3.48 18.83 0.98
CA PRO A 399 2.65 17.68 0.66
C PRO A 399 1.80 17.12 1.79
N THR A 400 2.05 17.56 3.03
CA THR A 400 1.34 17.04 4.21
C THR A 400 0.84 18.18 5.07
N VAL A 401 -0.46 18.14 5.39
CA VAL A 401 -1.13 19.12 6.23
C VAL A 401 -1.92 18.45 7.36
N VAL A 402 -2.22 19.23 8.40
CA VAL A 402 -3.24 18.93 9.40
C VAL A 402 -4.40 19.88 9.15
N ASP A 403 -5.59 19.32 8.91
CA ASP A 403 -6.79 20.09 8.54
C ASP A 403 -7.97 19.71 9.47
N PRO A 404 -8.56 20.66 10.21
CA PRO A 404 -9.64 20.37 11.16
C PRO A 404 -10.88 19.74 10.54
N ILE A 405 -11.24 20.12 9.30
CA ILE A 405 -12.42 19.57 8.62
C ILE A 405 -12.15 18.13 8.18
N ALA A 406 -11.01 17.86 7.56
CA ALA A 406 -10.61 16.50 7.20
C ALA A 406 -10.49 15.59 8.44
N PHE A 407 -10.09 16.14 9.59
CA PHE A 407 -10.03 15.38 10.85
C PHE A 407 -11.41 14.89 11.30
N GLN A 408 -12.47 15.68 11.11
CA GLN A 408 -13.84 15.24 11.40
C GLN A 408 -14.27 14.06 10.54
N PHE A 409 -13.91 14.04 9.26
CA PHE A 409 -14.18 12.89 8.39
C PHE A 409 -13.32 11.68 8.72
N TRP A 410 -12.08 11.90 9.16
CA TRP A 410 -11.18 10.85 9.61
C TRP A 410 -11.67 10.20 10.89
N LYS A 411 -12.14 10.98 11.87
CA LYS A 411 -12.58 10.46 13.18
C LYS A 411 -13.59 9.32 13.03
N ASP A 412 -14.52 9.43 12.08
CA ASP A 412 -15.57 8.44 11.87
C ASP A 412 -14.97 7.09 11.47
N GLU A 413 -13.93 7.11 10.63
CA GLU A 413 -13.18 5.91 10.27
C GLU A 413 -12.30 5.42 11.42
N ALA A 414 -11.57 6.32 12.08
CA ALA A 414 -10.69 5.99 13.17
C ALA A 414 -11.44 5.30 14.33
N PHE A 415 -12.62 5.80 14.70
CA PHE A 415 -13.48 5.16 15.70
C PHE A 415 -14.11 3.87 15.17
N ALA A 416 -14.61 3.84 13.94
CA ALA A 416 -15.22 2.63 13.38
C ALA A 416 -14.27 1.42 13.39
N LEU A 417 -12.96 1.63 13.22
CA LEU A 417 -11.94 0.57 13.26
C LEU A 417 -11.89 -0.18 14.60
N TRP A 418 -12.18 0.49 15.73
CA TRP A 418 -12.29 -0.18 17.03
C TRP A 418 -13.33 -1.29 17.01
N LYS A 419 -14.52 -1.03 16.48
CA LYS A 419 -15.63 -2.01 16.48
C LYS A 419 -15.52 -3.01 15.32
N HIS A 420 -15.20 -2.53 14.13
CA HIS A 420 -15.21 -3.36 12.91
C HIS A 420 -14.00 -4.29 12.79
N GLN A 421 -12.82 -3.87 13.25
CA GLN A 421 -11.62 -4.72 13.18
C GLN A 421 -11.35 -5.39 14.52
N TRP A 422 -11.20 -4.62 15.60
CA TRP A 422 -10.84 -5.20 16.91
C TRP A 422 -12.03 -5.86 17.59
N GLY A 423 -13.14 -5.15 17.77
CA GLY A 423 -14.31 -5.67 18.49
C GLY A 423 -14.92 -6.90 17.83
N HIS A 424 -14.91 -6.98 16.50
CA HIS A 424 -15.52 -8.08 15.74
C HIS A 424 -14.83 -9.44 15.94
N ILE A 425 -13.58 -9.49 16.43
CA ILE A 425 -12.93 -10.78 16.72
C ILE A 425 -13.52 -11.45 17.96
N TYR A 426 -14.13 -10.69 18.87
CA TYR A 426 -14.74 -11.21 20.08
C TYR A 426 -16.24 -11.46 19.90
N SER A 427 -16.82 -12.33 20.74
CA SER A 427 -18.27 -12.54 20.75
C SER A 427 -18.97 -11.35 21.40
N ASP A 428 -20.17 -10.99 20.92
CA ASP A 428 -20.90 -9.78 21.34
C ASP A 428 -21.19 -9.70 22.84
N LYS A 429 -21.20 -10.83 23.55
CA LYS A 429 -21.46 -10.91 25.00
C LYS A 429 -20.20 -11.10 25.85
N SER A 430 -19.02 -11.09 25.25
CA SER A 430 -17.76 -11.28 25.97
C SER A 430 -17.35 -10.01 26.73
N LEU A 431 -16.60 -10.20 27.82
CA LEU A 431 -15.96 -9.11 28.53
C LEU A 431 -15.03 -8.30 27.60
N SER A 432 -14.26 -9.01 26.77
CA SER A 432 -13.36 -8.40 25.79
C SER A 432 -14.08 -7.44 24.85
N ARG A 433 -15.27 -7.82 24.36
CA ARG A 433 -16.07 -6.93 23.51
C ARG A 433 -16.52 -5.69 24.27
N GLY A 434 -16.98 -5.85 25.51
CA GLY A 434 -17.38 -4.74 26.37
C GLY A 434 -16.25 -3.74 26.64
N ILE A 435 -15.01 -4.19 26.79
CA ILE A 435 -13.84 -3.31 26.95
C ILE A 435 -13.60 -2.47 25.69
N ILE A 436 -13.60 -3.10 24.51
CA ILE A 436 -13.40 -2.39 23.23
C ILE A 436 -14.54 -1.39 22.97
N ASP A 437 -15.79 -1.79 23.25
CA ASP A 437 -16.94 -0.90 23.11
C ASP A 437 -16.86 0.29 24.08
N THR A 438 -16.39 0.06 25.32
CA THR A 438 -16.17 1.14 26.30
C THR A 438 -15.10 2.12 25.81
N ILE A 439 -13.99 1.62 25.26
CA ILE A 439 -12.93 2.48 24.70
C ILE A 439 -13.50 3.32 23.56
N HIS A 440 -14.19 2.69 22.61
CA HIS A 440 -14.83 3.38 21.49
C HIS A 440 -15.79 4.49 21.95
N ASP A 441 -16.63 4.21 22.96
CA ASP A 441 -17.72 5.11 23.36
C ASP A 441 -17.25 6.25 24.28
N THR A 442 -16.12 6.09 24.99
CA THR A 442 -15.65 7.05 26.03
C THR A 442 -14.34 7.75 25.72
N TYR A 443 -13.50 7.21 24.83
CA TYR A 443 -12.19 7.80 24.56
C TYR A 443 -12.29 8.97 23.57
N TYR A 444 -11.29 9.83 23.64
CA TYR A 444 -11.11 10.96 22.73
C TYR A 444 -10.02 10.63 21.72
N LEU A 445 -10.23 11.04 20.47
CA LEU A 445 -9.19 11.10 19.45
C LEU A 445 -8.56 12.49 19.47
N ILE A 446 -7.24 12.54 19.61
CA ILE A 446 -6.49 13.79 19.76
C ILE A 446 -5.36 13.83 18.74
N ASN A 447 -5.20 14.96 18.04
CA ASN A 447 -3.97 15.27 17.30
C ASN A 447 -3.28 16.52 17.87
N LEU A 448 -1.95 16.47 17.92
CA LEU A 448 -1.08 17.54 18.41
C LEU A 448 0.00 17.86 17.38
N VAL A 449 0.27 19.16 17.17
CA VAL A 449 1.34 19.65 16.31
C VAL A 449 2.20 20.64 17.08
N ASP A 450 3.51 20.38 17.16
CA ASP A 450 4.49 21.35 17.66
C ASP A 450 4.91 22.28 16.52
N ASN A 451 4.58 23.57 16.60
CA ASN A 451 4.94 24.52 15.55
C ASN A 451 6.41 24.95 15.61
N ASP A 452 7.13 24.73 16.72
CA ASP A 452 8.55 25.04 16.83
C ASP A 452 9.41 23.86 16.33
N TYR A 453 9.43 23.69 15.00
CA TYR A 453 10.23 22.66 14.36
C TYR A 453 11.75 22.83 14.54
N VAL A 454 12.21 23.98 15.07
CA VAL A 454 13.63 24.30 15.26
C VAL A 454 14.12 23.85 16.64
N ALA A 455 13.35 24.12 17.71
CA ALA A 455 13.78 23.89 19.09
C ALA A 455 13.67 22.43 19.56
N GLY A 456 12.93 21.58 18.85
CA GLY A 456 12.82 20.15 19.14
C GLY A 456 11.39 19.64 19.09
N ASN A 457 11.08 18.66 19.94
CA ASN A 457 9.75 18.08 20.07
C ASN A 457 9.33 18.09 21.55
N ILE A 458 8.47 19.03 21.91
CA ILE A 458 7.97 19.20 23.30
C ILE A 458 6.77 18.29 23.62
N LEU A 459 6.18 17.63 22.62
CA LEU A 459 4.92 16.91 22.76
C LEU A 459 5.00 15.80 23.82
N PHE A 460 6.11 15.07 23.88
CA PHE A 460 6.33 14.02 24.88
C PHE A 460 6.51 14.59 26.29
N ASP A 461 7.14 15.76 26.44
CA ASP A 461 7.32 16.40 27.75
C ASP A 461 5.97 16.88 28.30
N ILE A 462 5.09 17.39 27.44
CA ILE A 462 3.71 17.77 27.80
C ILE A 462 2.93 16.54 28.29
N LEU A 463 3.02 15.42 27.58
CA LEU A 463 2.35 14.18 27.98
C LEU A 463 2.87 13.67 29.33
N ASP A 464 4.19 13.71 29.57
CA ASP A 464 4.77 13.33 30.85
C ASP A 464 4.26 14.21 32.00
N ILE A 465 4.08 15.52 31.78
CA ILE A 465 3.49 16.43 32.77
C ILE A 465 2.06 16.02 33.11
N VAL A 466 1.25 15.71 32.09
CA VAL A 466 -0.14 15.25 32.27
C VAL A 466 -0.19 13.95 33.05
N LEU A 467 0.62 12.97 32.65
CA LEU A 467 0.66 11.66 33.31
C LEU A 467 1.13 11.77 34.77
N LYS A 468 2.10 12.64 35.08
CA LYS A 468 2.53 12.94 36.46
C LYS A 468 1.43 13.61 37.28
N LYS A 469 0.71 14.59 36.71
CA LYS A 469 -0.41 15.27 37.39
C LYS A 469 -1.53 14.29 37.77
N LEU A 470 -1.75 13.27 36.94
CA LEU A 470 -2.74 12.23 37.19
C LEU A 470 -2.21 11.05 38.02
N GLY A 471 -0.94 11.09 38.45
CA GLY A 471 -0.32 10.02 39.24
C GLY A 471 -0.18 8.68 38.48
N LYS A 472 -0.13 8.73 37.14
CA LYS A 472 0.04 7.53 36.29
C LYS A 472 1.51 7.13 36.11
N ILE A 473 2.45 8.05 36.36
CA ILE A 473 3.91 7.83 36.36
C ILE A 473 4.62 8.48 37.54
#